data_AF-A0A1V5VY70-F1
#
_entry.id   AF-A0A1V5VY70-F1
#
_cell.length_a   1.000
_cell.length_b   1.000
_cell.length_c   1.000
_cell.angle_alpha   90.00
_cell.angle_beta   90.00
_cell.angle_gamma   90.00
#
_symmetry.space_group_name_H-M   'P 1'
#
loop_
_entity.id
_entity.type
_entity.pdbx_description
1 polymer ?
#
loop_
_entity_poly.entity_id
_entity_poly.type
_entity_poly.pdbx_seq_one_letter_code
_entity_poly.pdbx_strand_id
1 'polypeptide(L)'
;MKQFFLLITICISVFTLYSQPQEDTSVVDYIIPVDFRTWDIQQTQDNKSTWNTIYLPKINRTIEISAFISIVDEDTSHSVEKIEKQLQQVNKDYEPIGLSFKICKYNYFHGKVYDTVSTYPPNYDYMDLVQKFYEPYTINMYFVNTIETGKGKYAGGFATLPNPTDTKHENDYVFIADLFAISHELGHFFGLYHPHETSFGREYADGSNCDTAGDLLCDTPAEPDLTFFHNQQCHYTGNDGPIILVDPQGDRYIPSVTNIMSYIQPKCMKTFTNQQFKKMILVHNSFKMYLR
;
A
#
# COMPACT_ATOMS: atom_id res chain seq x y z
N MET A 1 14.72 69.26 37.57
CA MET A 1 14.81 68.83 36.16
C MET A 1 14.82 67.31 36.14
N LYS A 2 13.85 66.71 35.45
CA LYS A 2 13.47 65.29 35.56
C LYS A 2 14.50 64.39 34.89
N GLN A 3 15.00 63.38 35.62
CA GLN A 3 15.76 62.26 35.07
C GLN A 3 14.84 61.41 34.18
N PHE A 4 15.20 61.27 32.89
CA PHE A 4 14.56 60.35 31.98
C PHE A 4 15.24 58.98 32.11
N PHE A 5 14.55 58.02 32.69
CA PHE A 5 14.91 56.60 32.62
C PHE A 5 14.40 56.05 31.27
N LEU A 6 15.32 55.66 30.41
CA LEU A 6 15.01 54.94 29.17
C LEU A 6 14.84 53.45 29.53
N LEU A 7 13.59 53.01 29.72
CA LEU A 7 13.24 51.59 29.83
C LEU A 7 13.29 50.98 28.43
N ILE A 8 14.33 50.19 28.16
CA ILE A 8 14.38 49.31 26.98
C ILE A 8 13.55 48.08 27.32
N THR A 9 12.29 48.06 26.88
CA THR A 9 11.43 46.88 26.96
C THR A 9 11.89 45.89 25.89
N ILE A 10 12.67 44.88 26.29
CA ILE A 10 12.99 43.74 25.44
C ILE A 10 11.69 42.93 25.30
N CYS A 11 11.00 43.08 24.16
CA CYS A 11 9.97 42.14 23.73
C CYS A 11 10.65 40.79 23.45
N ILE A 12 10.72 39.93 24.47
CA ILE A 12 10.97 38.51 24.27
C ILE A 12 9.70 37.97 23.62
N SER A 13 9.72 37.91 22.29
CA SER A 13 8.75 37.09 21.54
C SER A 13 8.99 35.65 21.95
N VAL A 14 8.19 35.17 22.92
CA VAL A 14 8.04 33.76 23.19
C VAL A 14 7.32 33.19 21.97
N PHE A 15 8.08 32.91 20.91
CA PHE A 15 7.68 31.93 19.93
C PHE A 15 7.67 30.61 20.70
N THR A 16 6.51 30.25 21.25
CA THR A 16 6.19 28.85 21.44
C THR A 16 6.30 28.24 20.05
N LEU A 17 7.45 27.63 19.77
CA LEU A 17 7.58 26.62 18.73
C LEU A 17 6.53 25.58 19.09
N TYR A 18 5.34 25.74 18.50
CA TYR A 18 4.38 24.68 18.39
C TYR A 18 5.09 23.68 17.48
N SER A 19 5.84 22.77 18.09
CA SER A 19 6.28 21.57 17.41
C SER A 19 4.99 20.95 16.88
N GLN A 20 4.81 21.03 15.56
CA GLN A 20 3.83 20.19 14.87
C GLN A 20 4.03 18.79 15.44
N PRO A 21 2.98 18.11 15.92
CA PRO A 21 3.12 16.73 16.31
C PRO A 21 3.76 16.01 15.13
N GLN A 22 4.91 15.38 15.40
CA GLN A 22 5.59 14.47 14.49
C GLN A 22 4.50 13.63 13.81
N GLU A 23 4.34 13.79 12.49
CA GLU A 23 3.35 13.06 11.71
C GLU A 23 3.40 11.59 12.13
N ASP A 24 2.29 11.14 12.70
CA ASP A 24 2.08 9.78 13.19
C ASP A 24 2.52 8.82 12.08
N THR A 25 3.52 8.01 12.40
CA THR A 25 4.03 6.95 11.53
C THR A 25 2.84 6.15 11.04
N SER A 26 2.49 6.37 9.77
CA SER A 26 1.45 5.65 9.07
C SER A 26 1.69 4.16 9.27
N VAL A 27 0.60 3.43 9.41
CA VAL A 27 0.58 1.98 9.44
C VAL A 27 1.27 1.51 8.17
N VAL A 28 2.50 1.00 8.29
CA VAL A 28 3.33 0.73 7.11
C VAL A 28 2.96 -0.66 6.59
N ASP A 29 1.88 -0.76 5.81
CA ASP A 29 1.51 -1.99 5.11
C ASP A 29 2.51 -2.33 3.97
N TYR A 30 3.47 -1.44 3.68
CA TYR A 30 4.64 -1.72 2.85
C TYR A 30 5.80 -0.76 3.15
N ILE A 31 7.04 -1.25 3.09
CA ILE A 31 8.24 -0.40 3.16
C ILE A 31 8.72 -0.10 1.75
N ILE A 32 8.95 1.17 1.39
CA ILE A 32 9.50 1.57 0.08
C ILE A 32 11.04 1.45 0.09
N PRO A 33 11.65 0.48 -0.63
CA PRO A 33 13.10 0.39 -0.73
C PRO A 33 13.68 1.60 -1.46
N VAL A 34 14.81 2.13 -1.00
CA VAL A 34 15.44 3.35 -1.55
C VAL A 34 15.72 3.24 -3.05
N ASP A 35 16.19 2.07 -3.49
CA ASP A 35 16.52 1.86 -4.90
C ASP A 35 15.25 1.71 -5.76
N PHE A 36 14.19 1.14 -5.21
CA PHE A 36 12.88 1.08 -5.88
C PHE A 36 12.26 2.46 -5.99
N ARG A 37 12.29 3.26 -4.91
CA ARG A 37 11.88 4.66 -4.90
C ARG A 37 12.56 5.45 -6.02
N THR A 38 13.88 5.29 -6.14
CA THR A 38 14.69 5.99 -7.15
C THR A 38 14.30 5.56 -8.56
N TRP A 39 14.15 4.24 -8.77
CA TRP A 39 13.71 3.70 -10.05
C TRP A 39 12.32 4.19 -10.44
N ASP A 40 11.37 4.20 -9.51
CA ASP A 40 9.97 4.55 -9.78
C ASP A 40 9.81 6.04 -10.11
N ILE A 41 10.48 6.93 -9.35
CA ILE A 41 10.55 8.36 -9.70
C ILE A 41 11.12 8.55 -11.12
N GLN A 42 12.19 7.83 -11.47
CA GLN A 42 12.77 7.92 -12.80
C GLN A 42 11.78 7.44 -13.87
N GLN A 43 11.08 6.32 -13.67
CA GLN A 43 10.07 5.84 -14.60
C GLN A 43 8.90 6.82 -14.76
N THR A 44 8.44 7.43 -13.66
CA THR A 44 7.37 8.43 -13.72
C THR A 44 7.80 9.64 -14.55
N GLN A 45 9.04 10.12 -14.36
CA GLN A 45 9.56 11.26 -15.11
C GLN A 45 9.82 10.94 -16.58
N ASP A 46 10.41 9.78 -16.89
CA ASP A 46 10.69 9.33 -18.25
C ASP A 46 9.40 9.18 -19.09
N ASN A 47 8.31 8.75 -18.44
CA ASN A 47 7.03 8.50 -19.09
C ASN A 47 6.01 9.64 -18.91
N LYS A 48 6.36 10.75 -18.27
CA LYS A 48 5.43 11.86 -17.93
C LYS A 48 4.54 12.29 -19.08
N SER A 49 5.12 12.44 -20.28
CA SER A 49 4.40 12.89 -21.48
C SER A 49 3.64 11.79 -22.22
N THR A 50 3.91 10.52 -21.91
CA THR A 50 3.41 9.36 -22.66
C THR A 50 2.57 8.42 -21.81
N TRP A 51 2.48 8.58 -20.49
CA TRP A 51 1.75 7.65 -19.61
C TRP A 51 0.32 7.33 -20.08
N ASN A 52 -0.39 8.32 -20.61
CA ASN A 52 -1.76 8.13 -21.09
C ASN A 52 -1.83 7.44 -22.47
N THR A 53 -0.78 7.53 -23.29
CA THR A 53 -0.78 7.03 -24.68
C THR A 53 0.12 5.81 -24.91
N ILE A 54 1.03 5.52 -23.98
CA ILE A 54 1.98 4.41 -24.09
C ILE A 54 1.20 3.09 -24.10
N TYR A 55 1.53 2.26 -25.08
CA TYR A 55 1.05 0.90 -25.17
C TYR A 55 2.11 -0.03 -24.57
N LEU A 56 1.72 -0.78 -23.54
CA LEU A 56 2.52 -1.85 -22.97
C LEU A 56 1.82 -3.19 -23.28
N PRO A 57 2.54 -4.18 -23.84
CA PRO A 57 1.97 -5.50 -24.04
C PRO A 57 1.47 -6.11 -22.73
N LYS A 58 0.33 -6.81 -22.79
CA LYS A 58 -0.14 -7.64 -21.67
C LYS A 58 0.95 -8.66 -21.30
N ILE A 59 1.08 -8.94 -20.00
CA ILE A 59 2.06 -9.89 -19.45
C ILE A 59 1.77 -11.31 -19.95
N ASN A 60 0.48 -11.70 -20.01
CA ASN A 60 0.01 -13.02 -20.44
C ASN A 60 0.70 -14.18 -19.70
N ARG A 61 0.74 -14.11 -18.36
CA ARG A 61 1.28 -15.16 -17.50
C ARG A 61 0.35 -15.49 -16.34
N THR A 62 0.48 -16.71 -15.86
CA THR A 62 -0.10 -17.15 -14.58
C THR A 62 1.04 -17.37 -13.60
N ILE A 63 1.11 -16.57 -12.55
CA ILE A 63 2.16 -16.65 -11.52
C ILE A 63 1.77 -17.65 -10.42
N GLU A 64 2.73 -18.44 -9.99
CA GLU A 64 2.58 -19.43 -8.92
C GLU A 64 2.61 -18.78 -7.52
N ILE A 65 1.62 -19.14 -6.70
CA ILE A 65 1.55 -18.83 -5.28
C ILE A 65 1.90 -20.10 -4.48
N SER A 66 2.83 -19.95 -3.54
CA SER A 66 3.02 -20.89 -2.43
C SER A 66 2.24 -20.35 -1.23
N ALA A 67 1.14 -21.01 -0.88
CA ALA A 67 0.27 -20.60 0.21
C ALA A 67 0.72 -21.24 1.52
N PHE A 68 0.86 -20.44 2.58
CA PHE A 68 1.15 -20.87 3.94
C PHE A 68 0.01 -20.48 4.85
N ILE A 69 -0.74 -21.44 5.35
CA ILE A 69 -1.98 -21.19 6.09
C ILE A 69 -1.76 -21.52 7.57
N SER A 70 -1.97 -20.52 8.44
CA SER A 70 -1.93 -20.71 9.88
C SER A 70 -3.08 -21.60 10.34
N ILE A 71 -2.79 -22.55 11.23
CA ILE A 71 -3.77 -23.35 11.98
C ILE A 71 -3.89 -22.78 13.39
N VAL A 72 -5.08 -22.27 13.71
CA VAL A 72 -5.47 -21.66 14.99
C VAL A 72 -6.33 -22.67 15.75
N ASP A 73 -5.82 -23.13 16.89
CA ASP A 73 -6.38 -24.26 17.65
C ASP A 73 -6.54 -25.54 16.77
N GLU A 74 -7.75 -25.83 16.28
CA GLU A 74 -8.05 -26.98 15.41
C GLU A 74 -8.48 -26.58 13.99
N ASP A 75 -8.66 -25.28 13.72
CA ASP A 75 -9.14 -24.74 12.45
C ASP A 75 -8.05 -23.95 11.71
N THR A 76 -8.20 -23.80 10.40
CA THR A 76 -7.36 -22.87 9.63
C THR A 76 -7.83 -21.43 9.83
N SER A 77 -6.90 -20.47 9.95
CA SER A 77 -7.20 -19.04 9.87
C SER A 77 -8.11 -18.70 8.67
N HIS A 78 -7.85 -19.36 7.53
CA HIS A 78 -8.60 -19.22 6.30
C HIS A 78 -8.74 -20.58 5.60
N SER A 79 -9.97 -20.97 5.26
CA SER A 79 -10.19 -22.21 4.52
C SER A 79 -9.73 -22.08 3.07
N VAL A 80 -9.19 -23.17 2.52
CA VAL A 80 -8.77 -23.26 1.11
C VAL A 80 -9.89 -22.82 0.16
N GLU A 81 -11.14 -23.23 0.43
CA GLU A 81 -12.30 -22.83 -0.37
C GLU A 81 -12.49 -21.30 -0.44
N LYS A 82 -12.36 -20.61 0.70
CA LYS A 82 -12.50 -19.14 0.76
C LYS A 82 -11.35 -18.45 0.04
N ILE A 83 -10.12 -18.95 0.21
CA ILE A 83 -8.93 -18.45 -0.47
C ILE A 83 -9.10 -18.56 -1.99
N GLU A 84 -9.44 -19.76 -2.49
CA GLU A 84 -9.63 -20.00 -3.92
C GLU A 84 -10.78 -19.16 -4.50
N LYS A 85 -11.88 -19.01 -3.75
CA LYS A 85 -12.99 -18.13 -4.14
C LYS A 85 -12.54 -16.68 -4.29
N GLN A 86 -11.73 -16.17 -3.36
CA GLN A 86 -11.22 -14.82 -3.44
C GLN A 86 -10.20 -14.67 -4.58
N LEU A 87 -9.36 -15.68 -4.82
CA LEU A 87 -8.39 -15.68 -5.91
C LEU A 87 -9.06 -15.59 -7.29
N GLN A 88 -10.29 -16.09 -7.44
CA GLN A 88 -11.08 -15.86 -8.66
C GLN A 88 -11.41 -14.38 -8.89
N GLN A 89 -11.66 -13.61 -7.84
CA GLN A 89 -11.87 -12.17 -7.97
C GLN A 89 -10.55 -11.46 -8.28
N VAL A 90 -9.47 -11.81 -7.58
CA VAL A 90 -8.12 -11.30 -7.85
C VAL A 90 -7.76 -11.51 -9.33
N ASN A 91 -7.98 -12.70 -9.88
CA ASN A 91 -7.72 -12.97 -11.29
C ASN A 91 -8.55 -12.12 -12.27
N LYS A 92 -9.73 -11.63 -11.88
CA LYS A 92 -10.50 -10.67 -12.69
C LYS A 92 -9.91 -9.28 -12.60
N ASP A 93 -9.48 -8.86 -11.41
CA ASP A 93 -8.90 -7.53 -11.18
C ASP A 93 -7.61 -7.33 -12.00
N TYR A 94 -6.85 -8.41 -12.25
CA TYR A 94 -5.58 -8.41 -12.98
C TYR A 94 -5.67 -8.87 -14.46
N GLU A 95 -6.83 -9.35 -14.91
CA GLU A 95 -7.06 -9.73 -16.33
C GLU A 95 -6.72 -8.62 -17.34
N PRO A 96 -6.98 -7.32 -17.06
CA PRO A 96 -6.68 -6.25 -18.01
C PRO A 96 -5.22 -6.20 -18.46
N ILE A 97 -4.28 -6.63 -17.61
CA ILE A 97 -2.84 -6.70 -17.93
C ILE A 97 -2.38 -8.11 -18.30
N GLY A 98 -3.31 -9.06 -18.45
CA GLY A 98 -3.02 -10.46 -18.79
C GLY A 98 -2.28 -11.19 -17.69
N LEU A 99 -2.44 -10.76 -16.43
CA LEU A 99 -1.84 -11.42 -15.28
C LEU A 99 -2.90 -12.23 -14.55
N SER A 100 -2.52 -13.41 -14.11
CA SER A 100 -3.33 -14.28 -13.26
C SER A 100 -2.44 -15.00 -12.27
N PHE A 101 -3.05 -15.63 -11.28
CA PHE A 101 -2.42 -16.29 -10.16
C PHE A 101 -3.07 -17.64 -9.92
N LYS A 102 -2.26 -18.63 -9.54
CA LYS A 102 -2.72 -19.96 -9.14
C LYS A 102 -1.95 -20.41 -7.91
N ILE A 103 -2.63 -21.05 -6.97
CA ILE A 103 -1.95 -21.70 -5.85
C ILE A 103 -1.50 -23.09 -6.31
N CYS A 104 -0.20 -23.34 -6.23
CA CYS A 104 0.38 -24.64 -6.61
C CYS A 104 0.71 -25.51 -5.41
N LYS A 105 0.85 -24.90 -4.23
CA LYS A 105 1.23 -25.58 -3.00
C LYS A 105 0.49 -24.97 -1.82
N TYR A 106 -0.15 -25.83 -1.04
CA TYR A 106 -0.71 -25.50 0.26
C TYR A 106 0.20 -26.06 1.34
N ASN A 107 0.74 -25.17 2.16
CA ASN A 107 1.50 -25.49 3.35
C ASN A 107 0.70 -25.03 4.56
N TYR A 108 0.89 -25.72 5.68
CA TYR A 108 0.24 -25.38 6.93
C TYR A 108 1.29 -25.20 8.01
N PHE A 109 1.09 -24.20 8.87
CA PHE A 109 1.94 -24.00 10.03
C PHE A 109 1.10 -23.83 11.29
N HIS A 110 1.66 -24.26 12.41
CA HIS A 110 1.03 -24.21 13.72
C HIS A 110 1.87 -23.36 14.67
N GLY A 111 1.18 -22.80 15.67
CA GLY A 111 1.79 -22.22 16.86
C GLY A 111 1.10 -20.93 17.24
N LYS A 112 0.65 -20.84 18.50
CA LYS A 112 -0.01 -19.64 19.04
C LYS A 112 0.79 -18.36 18.90
N VAL A 113 2.12 -18.48 18.78
CA VAL A 113 3.03 -17.37 18.50
C VAL A 113 2.75 -16.70 17.15
N TYR A 114 2.09 -17.38 16.20
CA TYR A 114 1.76 -16.86 14.87
C TYR A 114 0.25 -16.63 14.66
N ASP A 115 -0.56 -16.70 15.72
CA ASP A 115 -1.97 -16.29 15.65
C ASP A 115 -2.07 -14.79 15.36
N THR A 116 -1.12 -14.02 15.89
CA THR A 116 -0.88 -12.62 15.56
C THR A 116 0.53 -12.50 15.03
N VAL A 117 0.68 -11.92 13.84
CA VAL A 117 1.96 -11.58 13.25
C VAL A 117 2.18 -10.09 13.41
N SER A 118 3.35 -9.68 13.93
CA SER A 118 3.65 -8.28 14.17
C SER A 118 4.77 -7.78 13.26
N THR A 119 4.55 -6.61 12.65
CA THR A 119 5.51 -5.92 11.77
C THR A 119 6.22 -4.76 12.46
N TYR A 120 6.10 -4.64 13.79
CA TYR A 120 6.70 -3.53 14.54
C TYR A 120 7.45 -3.99 15.80
N PRO A 121 8.42 -3.20 16.29
CA PRO A 121 9.21 -3.56 17.47
C PRO A 121 8.37 -3.62 18.76
N PRO A 122 8.69 -4.49 19.74
CA PRO A 122 9.85 -5.39 19.78
C PRO A 122 9.61 -6.77 19.13
N ASN A 123 8.37 -7.08 18.76
CA ASN A 123 7.95 -8.39 18.28
C ASN A 123 7.88 -8.39 16.75
N TYR A 124 9.03 -8.41 16.08
CA TYR A 124 9.10 -8.46 14.61
C TYR A 124 9.13 -9.91 14.12
N ASP A 125 8.07 -10.65 14.42
CA ASP A 125 8.04 -12.12 14.31
C ASP A 125 7.65 -12.64 12.91
N TYR A 126 7.13 -11.79 12.02
CA TYR A 126 6.80 -12.22 10.66
C TYR A 126 8.01 -12.77 9.89
N MET A 127 9.21 -12.25 10.20
CA MET A 127 10.45 -12.69 9.56
C MET A 127 10.79 -14.15 9.89
N ASP A 128 10.37 -14.67 11.04
CA ASP A 128 10.56 -16.08 11.39
C ASP A 128 9.78 -16.99 10.43
N LEU A 129 8.56 -16.58 10.04
CA LEU A 129 7.76 -17.31 9.05
C LEU A 129 8.39 -17.25 7.66
N VAL A 130 8.86 -16.07 7.25
CA VAL A 130 9.55 -15.90 5.97
C VAL A 130 10.79 -16.80 5.92
N GLN A 131 11.70 -16.68 6.89
CA GLN A 131 12.94 -17.45 6.93
C GLN A 131 12.72 -18.96 6.96
N LYS A 132 11.66 -19.42 7.65
CA LYS A 132 11.40 -20.85 7.82
C LYS A 132 10.77 -21.51 6.60
N PHE A 133 9.95 -20.77 5.86
CA PHE A 133 9.03 -21.37 4.90
C PHE A 133 9.19 -20.88 3.46
N TYR A 134 10.03 -19.87 3.20
CA TYR A 134 10.18 -19.28 1.88
C TYR A 134 10.41 -20.30 0.75
N GLU A 135 9.65 -20.16 -0.33
CA GLU A 135 9.72 -20.95 -1.56
C GLU A 135 10.16 -20.05 -2.73
N PRO A 136 11.39 -20.22 -3.24
CA PRO A 136 11.92 -19.41 -4.32
C PRO A 136 11.07 -19.43 -5.61
N TYR A 137 11.10 -18.31 -6.33
CA TYR A 137 10.46 -18.12 -7.63
C TYR A 137 8.94 -18.28 -7.62
N THR A 138 8.32 -18.12 -6.46
CA THR A 138 6.85 -18.06 -6.29
C THR A 138 6.50 -16.85 -5.44
N ILE A 139 5.24 -16.41 -5.48
CA ILE A 139 4.74 -15.45 -4.49
C ILE A 139 4.46 -16.24 -3.21
N ASN A 140 5.19 -15.94 -2.14
CA ASN A 140 4.98 -16.57 -0.84
C ASN A 140 3.85 -15.85 -0.11
N MET A 141 2.67 -16.48 -0.04
CA MET A 141 1.48 -15.87 0.55
C MET A 141 1.17 -16.51 1.90
N TYR A 142 1.31 -15.75 2.97
CA TYR A 142 1.09 -16.18 4.35
C TYR A 142 -0.30 -15.74 4.82
N PHE A 143 -1.17 -16.70 5.07
CA PHE A 143 -2.51 -16.49 5.62
C PHE A 143 -2.46 -16.67 7.13
N VAL A 144 -2.68 -15.57 7.85
CA VAL A 144 -2.59 -15.49 9.33
C VAL A 144 -3.91 -14.98 9.90
N ASN A 145 -4.12 -15.11 11.21
CA ASN A 145 -5.39 -14.66 11.80
C ASN A 145 -5.41 -13.16 12.11
N THR A 146 -4.28 -12.57 12.47
CA THR A 146 -4.18 -11.14 12.76
C THR A 146 -2.81 -10.60 12.37
N ILE A 147 -2.78 -9.40 11.80
CA ILE A 147 -1.55 -8.64 11.54
C ILE A 147 -1.60 -7.38 12.40
N GLU A 148 -0.60 -7.20 13.26
CA GLU A 148 -0.44 -6.02 14.10
C GLU A 148 0.70 -5.15 13.57
N THR A 149 0.41 -3.90 13.22
CA THR A 149 1.36 -2.96 12.59
C THR A 149 1.84 -1.86 13.54
N GLY A 150 1.26 -1.83 14.73
CA GLY A 150 1.60 -0.93 15.82
C GLY A 150 0.72 -1.25 17.01
N LYS A 151 1.03 -0.71 18.18
CA LYS A 151 0.27 -0.98 19.41
C LYS A 151 -1.23 -0.68 19.22
N GLY A 152 -2.04 -1.74 19.13
CA GLY A 152 -3.49 -1.63 18.89
C GLY A 152 -3.89 -1.19 17.48
N LYS A 153 -2.96 -1.22 16.51
CA LYS A 153 -3.18 -0.97 15.09
C LYS A 153 -3.10 -2.30 14.34
N TYR A 154 -4.09 -2.59 13.49
CA TYR A 154 -4.21 -3.86 12.78
C TYR A 154 -4.40 -3.62 11.28
N ALA A 155 -3.89 -4.53 10.46
CA ALA A 155 -4.00 -4.46 9.00
C ALA A 155 -4.68 -5.71 8.42
N GLY A 156 -5.31 -5.54 7.25
CA GLY A 156 -5.86 -6.66 6.48
C GLY A 156 -4.79 -7.45 5.72
N GLY A 157 -3.64 -6.82 5.46
CA GLY A 157 -2.51 -7.43 4.79
C GLY A 157 -1.28 -6.54 4.87
N PHE A 158 -0.15 -7.07 4.39
CA PHE A 158 1.00 -6.26 4.02
C PHE A 158 1.80 -6.98 2.94
N ALA A 159 2.52 -6.24 2.12
CA ALA A 159 3.32 -6.80 1.03
C ALA A 159 4.67 -6.12 0.89
N THR A 160 5.59 -6.89 0.29
CA THR A 160 6.87 -6.36 -0.17
C THR A 160 6.69 -5.54 -1.43
N LEU A 161 7.27 -4.34 -1.47
CA LEU A 161 7.52 -3.67 -2.74
C LEU A 161 8.75 -4.30 -3.44
N PRO A 162 8.92 -4.09 -4.76
CA PRO A 162 10.12 -4.53 -5.45
C PRO A 162 11.38 -4.02 -4.76
N ASN A 163 12.40 -4.88 -4.65
CA ASN A 163 13.69 -4.49 -4.09
C ASN A 163 14.79 -4.79 -5.14
N PRO A 164 15.26 -3.79 -5.89
CA PRO A 164 16.29 -3.97 -6.91
C PRO A 164 17.60 -4.58 -6.40
N THR A 165 17.87 -4.50 -5.08
CA THR A 165 19.08 -5.08 -4.47
C THR A 165 18.92 -6.54 -4.03
N ASP A 166 17.70 -7.08 -4.06
CA ASP A 166 17.46 -8.48 -3.74
C ASP A 166 17.82 -9.39 -4.94
N THR A 167 19.12 -9.62 -5.11
CA THR A 167 19.64 -10.50 -6.17
C THR A 167 19.38 -11.98 -5.92
N LYS A 168 18.93 -12.35 -4.71
CA LYS A 168 18.66 -13.74 -4.35
C LYS A 168 17.18 -14.10 -4.50
N HIS A 169 16.32 -13.09 -4.69
CA HIS A 169 14.88 -13.26 -4.80
C HIS A 169 14.34 -13.95 -3.55
N GLU A 170 14.70 -13.43 -2.38
CA GLU A 170 14.32 -13.91 -1.04
C GLU A 170 13.29 -12.96 -0.36
N ASN A 171 12.80 -11.96 -1.09
CA ASN A 171 11.89 -10.92 -0.60
C ASN A 171 10.56 -10.87 -1.36
N ASP A 172 10.07 -12.00 -1.89
CA ASP A 172 8.76 -12.10 -2.56
C ASP A 172 7.68 -12.69 -1.65
N TYR A 173 7.21 -11.90 -0.71
CA TYR A 173 6.15 -12.32 0.21
C TYR A 173 5.03 -11.30 0.38
N VAL A 174 3.86 -11.85 0.71
CA VAL A 174 2.61 -11.15 1.01
C VAL A 174 1.98 -11.82 2.23
N PHE A 175 1.53 -11.04 3.20
CA PHE A 175 0.79 -11.51 4.37
C PHE A 175 -0.66 -11.05 4.28
N ILE A 176 -1.59 -11.94 4.64
CA ILE A 176 -3.04 -11.75 4.49
C ILE A 176 -3.74 -12.18 5.79
N ALA A 177 -4.42 -11.22 6.42
CA ALA A 177 -5.37 -11.44 7.52
C ALA A 177 -6.83 -11.24 7.08
N ASP A 178 -7.06 -10.42 6.04
CA ASP A 178 -8.35 -10.27 5.36
C ASP A 178 -8.17 -10.66 3.88
N LEU A 179 -8.90 -11.70 3.44
CA LEU A 179 -8.83 -12.16 2.06
C LEU A 179 -9.17 -11.06 1.05
N PHE A 180 -10.01 -10.08 1.40
CA PHE A 180 -10.31 -8.97 0.50
C PHE A 180 -9.11 -8.07 0.21
N ALA A 181 -8.07 -8.11 1.04
CA ALA A 181 -6.83 -7.37 0.83
C ALA A 181 -5.94 -7.98 -0.26
N ILE A 182 -6.16 -9.22 -0.73
CA ILE A 182 -5.24 -9.89 -1.67
C ILE A 182 -4.97 -9.05 -2.93
N SER A 183 -6.01 -8.48 -3.54
CA SER A 183 -5.83 -7.64 -4.74
C SER A 183 -5.01 -6.39 -4.44
N HIS A 184 -5.24 -5.78 -3.26
CA HIS A 184 -4.53 -4.60 -2.78
C HIS A 184 -3.05 -4.90 -2.50
N GLU A 185 -2.77 -5.96 -1.74
CA GLU A 185 -1.41 -6.36 -1.40
C GLU A 185 -0.61 -6.81 -2.61
N LEU A 186 -1.23 -7.49 -3.57
CA LEU A 186 -0.57 -7.77 -4.85
C LEU A 186 -0.30 -6.49 -5.64
N GLY A 187 -1.08 -5.42 -5.43
CA GLY A 187 -0.83 -4.11 -6.05
C GLY A 187 0.49 -3.54 -5.55
N HIS A 188 0.73 -3.57 -4.23
CA HIS A 188 2.03 -3.25 -3.64
C HIS A 188 3.13 -4.20 -4.12
N PHE A 189 2.87 -5.51 -4.20
CA PHE A 189 3.82 -6.48 -4.74
C PHE A 189 4.30 -6.12 -6.16
N PHE A 190 3.41 -5.55 -6.98
CA PHE A 190 3.69 -5.02 -8.31
C PHE A 190 3.95 -3.51 -8.34
N GLY A 191 4.32 -2.92 -7.21
CA GLY A 191 4.93 -1.59 -7.12
C GLY A 191 3.96 -0.43 -6.93
N LEU A 192 2.65 -0.65 -6.79
CA LEU A 192 1.69 0.42 -6.54
C LEU A 192 1.83 0.97 -5.13
N TYR A 193 1.53 2.25 -4.96
CA TYR A 193 1.40 2.91 -3.67
C TYR A 193 -0.08 3.16 -3.38
N HIS A 194 -0.40 3.53 -2.15
CA HIS A 194 -1.72 4.08 -1.84
C HIS A 194 -1.90 5.43 -2.53
N PRO A 195 -3.09 5.77 -3.09
CA PRO A 195 -3.35 7.09 -3.66
C PRO A 195 -3.14 8.25 -2.69
N HIS A 196 -3.24 7.98 -1.38
CA HIS A 196 -2.97 8.94 -0.30
C HIS A 196 -1.51 8.91 0.21
N GLU A 197 -0.58 8.33 -0.55
CA GLU A 197 0.85 8.31 -0.22
C GLU A 197 1.40 9.74 -0.06
N THR A 198 2.25 9.95 0.95
CA THR A 198 2.80 11.27 1.29
C THR A 198 4.33 11.30 1.34
N SER A 199 4.97 10.14 1.22
CA SER A 199 6.43 9.99 1.20
C SER A 199 7.12 10.69 0.03
N PHE A 200 6.36 11.10 -0.99
CA PHE A 200 6.83 11.88 -2.14
C PHE A 200 6.36 13.35 -2.06
N GLY A 201 5.64 13.71 -0.99
CA GLY A 201 4.84 14.93 -0.90
C GLY A 201 3.36 14.62 -1.08
N ARG A 202 2.51 15.54 -0.60
CA ARG A 202 1.05 15.43 -0.74
C ARG A 202 0.64 15.87 -2.15
N GLU A 203 -0.11 15.03 -2.83
CA GLU A 203 -0.70 15.38 -4.12
C GLU A 203 -1.75 16.49 -3.97
N TYR A 204 -1.76 17.41 -4.92
CA TYR A 204 -2.74 18.48 -5.00
C TYR A 204 -4.02 18.00 -5.69
N ALA A 205 -5.16 18.50 -5.23
CA ALA A 205 -6.47 18.09 -5.73
C ALA A 205 -6.69 18.45 -7.21
N ASP A 206 -5.93 19.41 -7.75
CA ASP A 206 -5.91 19.76 -9.16
C ASP A 206 -5.01 18.85 -10.02
N GLY A 207 -4.26 17.93 -9.40
CA GLY A 207 -3.33 17.01 -10.04
C GLY A 207 -2.06 17.67 -10.59
N SER A 208 -1.77 18.93 -10.25
CA SER A 208 -0.64 19.67 -10.85
C SER A 208 0.75 19.14 -10.45
N ASN A 209 0.85 18.31 -9.42
CA ASN A 209 2.08 17.68 -8.94
C ASN A 209 2.03 16.13 -8.88
N CYS A 210 1.03 15.49 -9.49
CA CYS A 210 0.80 14.03 -9.46
C CYS A 210 2.01 13.19 -9.91
N ASP A 211 2.91 13.74 -10.72
CA ASP A 211 4.10 13.04 -11.21
C ASP A 211 5.31 13.16 -10.26
N THR A 212 5.14 13.88 -9.15
CA THR A 212 6.20 14.14 -8.15
C THR A 212 5.76 13.91 -6.71
N ALA A 213 4.45 13.74 -6.47
CA ALA A 213 3.81 13.57 -5.17
C ALA A 213 2.73 12.47 -5.24
N GLY A 214 2.13 12.10 -4.11
CA GLY A 214 1.09 11.07 -4.10
C GLY A 214 1.64 9.69 -4.43
N ASP A 215 0.88 8.91 -5.21
CA ASP A 215 1.25 7.57 -5.68
C ASP A 215 2.09 7.58 -6.97
N LEU A 216 2.51 8.77 -7.42
CA LEU A 216 3.27 9.04 -8.64
C LEU A 216 2.52 8.68 -9.93
N LEU A 217 1.19 8.69 -9.88
CA LEU A 217 0.30 8.44 -11.01
C LEU A 217 -0.68 9.60 -11.17
N CYS A 218 -0.96 10.00 -12.41
CA CYS A 218 -1.79 11.18 -12.71
C CYS A 218 -3.21 10.85 -13.16
N ASP A 219 -3.57 9.57 -13.27
CA ASP A 219 -4.94 9.13 -13.54
C ASP A 219 -5.66 8.61 -12.28
N THR A 220 -4.96 8.60 -11.16
CA THR A 220 -5.47 8.49 -9.79
C THR A 220 -5.72 9.91 -9.28
N PRO A 221 -6.96 10.26 -8.91
CA PRO A 221 -7.21 11.55 -8.28
C PRO A 221 -6.53 11.61 -6.91
N ALA A 222 -5.94 12.75 -6.55
CA ALA A 222 -5.43 13.01 -5.22
C ALA A 222 -6.41 12.61 -4.13
N GLU A 223 -5.93 11.83 -3.17
CA GLU A 223 -6.75 11.19 -2.15
C GLU A 223 -6.22 11.51 -0.74
N PRO A 224 -7.09 11.91 0.21
CA PRO A 224 -6.77 11.80 1.63
C PRO A 224 -7.03 10.38 2.11
N ASP A 225 -6.42 9.93 3.21
CA ASP A 225 -6.76 8.63 3.81
C ASP A 225 -8.28 8.47 3.99
N LEU A 226 -8.87 7.51 3.27
CA LEU A 226 -10.32 7.31 3.20
C LEU A 226 -10.89 6.39 4.27
N THR A 227 -10.08 5.88 5.19
CA THR A 227 -10.48 4.88 6.20
C THR A 227 -11.79 5.23 6.89
N PHE A 228 -12.02 6.52 7.18
CA PHE A 228 -13.22 7.03 7.85
C PHE A 228 -14.06 7.99 7.01
N PHE A 229 -13.72 8.20 5.73
CA PHE A 229 -14.35 9.22 4.87
C PHE A 229 -15.12 8.62 3.69
N HIS A 230 -15.77 7.48 3.93
CA HIS A 230 -16.70 6.87 2.98
C HIS A 230 -17.91 6.25 3.71
N ASN A 231 -19.05 6.12 3.03
CA ASN A 231 -20.25 5.51 3.59
C ASN A 231 -20.55 4.11 3.02
N GLN A 232 -21.61 3.46 3.50
CA GLN A 232 -22.02 2.13 3.06
C GLN A 232 -22.48 2.05 1.58
N GLN A 233 -22.77 3.19 0.95
CA GLN A 233 -23.15 3.28 -0.46
C GLN A 233 -21.93 3.55 -1.35
N CYS A 234 -20.72 3.47 -0.81
CA CYS A 234 -19.49 3.81 -1.52
C CYS A 234 -19.49 5.26 -2.01
N HIS A 235 -19.96 6.21 -1.19
CA HIS A 235 -19.81 7.63 -1.46
C HIS A 235 -18.77 8.22 -0.52
N TYR A 236 -17.98 9.15 -1.06
CA TYR A 236 -17.02 9.94 -0.30
C TYR A 236 -17.76 10.91 0.60
N THR A 237 -17.40 10.96 1.89
CA THR A 237 -18.05 11.79 2.91
C THR A 237 -17.15 12.86 3.50
N GLY A 238 -15.88 12.96 3.06
CA GLY A 238 -14.93 13.96 3.56
C GLY A 238 -15.27 15.42 3.24
N ASN A 239 -16.31 15.65 2.44
CA ASN A 239 -16.86 16.97 2.13
C ASN A 239 -18.24 17.23 2.77
N ASP A 240 -18.82 16.26 3.48
CA ASP A 240 -20.19 16.31 3.99
C ASP A 240 -20.28 16.87 5.43
N GLY A 241 -19.13 16.94 6.12
CA GLY A 241 -19.03 17.32 7.52
C GLY A 241 -18.71 18.80 7.78
N PRO A 242 -18.65 19.21 9.06
CA PRO A 242 -18.17 20.54 9.44
C PRO A 242 -16.68 20.74 9.14
N ILE A 243 -15.93 19.64 8.97
CA ILE A 243 -14.54 19.63 8.51
C ILE A 243 -14.56 19.15 7.06
N ILE A 244 -14.02 19.97 6.18
CA ILE A 244 -13.86 19.67 4.75
C ILE A 244 -12.41 19.28 4.55
N LEU A 245 -12.17 18.11 3.96
CA LEU A 245 -10.81 17.70 3.64
C LEU A 245 -10.32 18.46 2.40
N VAL A 246 -9.27 19.23 2.59
CA VAL A 246 -8.61 20.01 1.55
C VAL A 246 -7.13 19.65 1.46
N ASP A 247 -6.57 19.88 0.29
CA ASP A 247 -5.15 19.78 0.03
C ASP A 247 -4.37 20.98 0.63
N PRO A 248 -3.03 21.00 0.53
CA PRO A 248 -2.23 22.13 1.00
C PRO A 248 -2.50 23.47 0.30
N GLN A 249 -3.14 23.48 -0.88
CA GLN A 249 -3.55 24.70 -1.60
C GLN A 249 -4.95 25.18 -1.17
N GLY A 250 -5.68 24.38 -0.40
CA GLY A 250 -7.04 24.67 0.05
C GLY A 250 -8.11 24.13 -0.90
N ASP A 251 -7.73 23.37 -1.92
CA ASP A 251 -8.65 22.74 -2.84
C ASP A 251 -9.24 21.45 -2.25
N ARG A 252 -10.53 21.22 -2.48
CA ARG A 252 -11.23 20.05 -1.93
C ARG A 252 -10.83 18.79 -2.67
N TYR A 253 -10.57 17.72 -1.93
CA TYR A 253 -10.38 16.42 -2.54
C TYR A 253 -11.68 15.90 -3.17
N ILE A 254 -11.53 15.24 -4.32
CA ILE A 254 -12.59 14.49 -5.03
C ILE A 254 -12.01 13.11 -5.40
N PRO A 255 -11.78 12.24 -4.40
CA PRO A 255 -11.08 10.97 -4.60
C PRO A 255 -11.98 9.93 -5.29
N SER A 256 -11.35 8.86 -5.79
CA SER A 256 -12.07 7.69 -6.26
C SER A 256 -12.41 6.76 -5.09
N VAL A 257 -13.69 6.45 -4.93
CA VAL A 257 -14.19 5.48 -3.92
C VAL A 257 -14.30 4.06 -4.46
N THR A 258 -13.60 3.78 -5.56
CA THR A 258 -13.59 2.46 -6.20
C THR A 258 -12.21 1.91 -6.51
N ASN A 259 -11.15 2.67 -6.23
CA ASN A 259 -9.78 2.24 -6.45
C ASN A 259 -9.42 1.12 -5.46
N ILE A 260 -8.82 0.04 -5.97
CA ILE A 260 -8.41 -1.11 -5.13
C ILE A 260 -7.30 -0.73 -4.16
N MET A 261 -6.47 0.28 -4.48
CA MET A 261 -5.38 0.76 -3.64
C MET A 261 -5.83 1.77 -2.56
N SER A 262 -7.11 2.12 -2.49
CA SER A 262 -7.62 3.04 -1.46
C SER A 262 -8.04 2.31 -0.18
N TYR A 263 -7.94 3.00 0.97
CA TYR A 263 -8.46 2.51 2.25
C TYR A 263 -9.98 2.69 2.36
N ILE A 264 -10.71 1.85 1.63
CA ILE A 264 -12.17 1.83 1.58
C ILE A 264 -12.69 0.43 1.90
N GLN A 265 -13.96 0.32 2.29
CA GLN A 265 -14.56 -0.99 2.56
C GLN A 265 -14.49 -1.92 1.31
N PRO A 266 -14.24 -3.23 1.48
CA PRO A 266 -14.03 -4.18 0.38
C PRO A 266 -15.07 -4.16 -0.73
N LYS A 267 -16.36 -4.01 -0.39
CA LYS A 267 -17.43 -3.97 -1.40
C LYS A 267 -17.35 -2.78 -2.36
N CYS A 268 -16.58 -1.75 -2.02
CA CYS A 268 -16.38 -0.56 -2.84
C CYS A 268 -15.15 -0.65 -3.75
N MET A 269 -14.15 -1.45 -3.40
CA MET A 269 -12.99 -1.70 -4.27
C MET A 269 -13.45 -2.40 -5.56
N LYS A 270 -13.11 -1.83 -6.73
CA LYS A 270 -13.56 -2.34 -8.04
C LYS A 270 -12.47 -2.47 -9.08
N THR A 271 -11.56 -1.51 -9.18
CA THR A 271 -10.62 -1.48 -10.32
C THR A 271 -9.34 -0.76 -9.97
N PHE A 272 -8.28 -1.13 -10.68
CA PHE A 272 -7.11 -0.28 -10.84
C PHE A 272 -7.34 0.72 -11.97
N THR A 273 -6.59 1.82 -11.97
CA THR A 273 -6.53 2.80 -13.06
C THR A 273 -5.64 2.29 -14.20
N ASN A 274 -5.64 3.00 -15.34
CA ASN A 274 -4.81 2.62 -16.48
C ASN A 274 -3.32 2.79 -16.19
N GLN A 275 -2.90 3.85 -15.48
CA GLN A 275 -1.50 4.02 -15.12
C GLN A 275 -1.07 3.02 -14.03
N GLN A 276 -1.95 2.67 -13.08
CA GLN A 276 -1.69 1.58 -12.13
C GLN A 276 -1.42 0.26 -12.88
N PHE A 277 -2.25 -0.11 -13.85
CA PHE A 277 -2.01 -1.28 -14.69
C PHE A 277 -0.67 -1.23 -15.43
N LYS A 278 -0.33 -0.07 -16.02
CA LYS A 278 0.93 0.06 -16.77
C LYS A 278 2.15 0.02 -15.85
N LYS A 279 2.09 0.63 -14.67
CA LYS A 279 3.14 0.56 -13.64
C LYS A 279 3.38 -0.88 -13.20
N MET A 280 2.32 -1.65 -12.95
CA MET A 280 2.45 -3.09 -12.65
C MET A 280 3.12 -3.88 -13.79
N ILE A 281 2.83 -3.57 -15.06
CA ILE A 281 3.52 -4.19 -16.21
C ILE A 281 5.02 -3.86 -16.21
N LEU A 282 5.40 -2.58 -16.01
CA LEU A 282 6.80 -2.18 -15.96
C LEU A 282 7.55 -2.86 -14.81
N VAL A 283 6.92 -2.91 -13.62
CA VAL A 283 7.48 -3.56 -12.44
C VAL A 283 7.64 -5.06 -12.66
N HIS A 284 6.64 -5.74 -13.21
CA HIS A 284 6.75 -7.16 -13.54
C HIS A 284 7.94 -7.42 -14.46
N ASN A 285 8.04 -6.66 -15.56
CA ASN A 285 9.09 -6.85 -16.56
C ASN A 285 10.49 -6.47 -16.06
N SER A 286 10.58 -5.63 -15.03
CA SER A 286 11.87 -5.19 -14.47
C SER A 286 12.32 -6.07 -13.32
N PHE A 287 11.39 -6.52 -12.48
CA PHE A 287 11.71 -7.08 -11.17
C PHE A 287 11.09 -8.44 -10.87
N LYS A 288 10.10 -8.93 -11.64
CA LYS A 288 9.34 -10.14 -11.27
C LYS A 288 9.30 -11.22 -12.35
N MET A 289 10.07 -11.06 -13.45
CA MET A 289 10.08 -12.02 -14.56
C MET A 289 10.56 -13.43 -14.19
N TYR A 290 11.35 -13.55 -13.11
CA TYR A 290 11.85 -14.84 -12.62
C TYR A 290 10.78 -15.68 -11.91
N LEU A 291 9.64 -15.08 -11.55
CA LEU A 291 8.54 -15.82 -10.95
C LEU A 291 7.99 -16.82 -11.96
N ARG A 292 7.72 -18.02 -11.47
CA ARG A 292 7.15 -19.12 -12.24
C ARG A 292 5.66 -18.92 -12.48
#